data_AF-A0A286H3I3-F1
#
_entry.id   AF-A0A286H3I3-F1
#
_cell.length_a   1.000
_cell.length_b   1.000
_cell.length_c   1.000
_cell.angle_alpha   90.00
_cell.angle_beta   90.00
_cell.angle_gamma   90.00
#
_symmetry.space_group_name_H-M   'P 1'
#
loop_
_entity.id
_entity.type
_entity.pdbx_description
1 polymer ?
#
loop_
_entity_poly.entity_id
_entity_poly.type
_entity_poly.pdbx_seq_one_letter_code
_entity_poly.pdbx_strand_id
1 'polypeptide(L)' 'MAGNFDDRKIEAVLSGSLSTDALGPEEHDVWLEAFGEKMATPSPEAEAFFAERRRLGRGVGLSDAGEIVRETGVP' A
#
# COMPACT_ATOMS: atom_id res chain seq x y z
N MET A 1 1.66 23.59 -8.45
CA MET A 1 0.56 24.08 -9.30
C MET A 1 -0.66 24.20 -8.41
N ALA A 2 -1.32 25.36 -8.33
CA ALA A 2 -2.57 25.48 -7.60
C ALA A 2 -3.72 25.07 -8.54
N GLY A 3 -3.96 23.77 -8.63
CA GLY A 3 -5.18 23.23 -9.25
C GLY A 3 -6.40 23.51 -8.36
N ASN A 4 -7.59 23.50 -8.94
CA ASN A 4 -8.83 23.78 -8.21
C ASN A 4 -9.48 22.46 -7.76
N PHE A 5 -8.79 21.73 -6.87
CA PHE A 5 -9.25 20.46 -6.29
C PHE A 5 -9.46 20.56 -4.76
N ASP A 6 -10.33 19.71 -4.20
CA ASP A 6 -10.58 19.67 -2.75
C ASP A 6 -9.65 18.66 -2.07
N ASP A 7 -8.62 19.15 -1.39
CA ASP A 7 -7.64 18.33 -0.65
C ASP A 7 -8.31 17.38 0.37
N ARG A 8 -9.39 17.81 1.02
CA ARG A 8 -10.09 16.97 2.01
C ARG A 8 -10.77 15.78 1.35
N LYS A 9 -11.22 15.96 0.10
CA LYS A 9 -11.84 14.90 -0.69
C LYS A 9 -10.79 13.89 -1.12
N ILE A 10 -9.61 14.36 -1.56
CA ILE A 10 -8.47 13.50 -1.87
C ILE A 10 -8.04 12.71 -0.63
N GLU A 11 -7.93 13.34 0.54
CA GLU A 11 -7.60 12.67 1.81
C GLU A 11 -8.67 11.64 2.23
N ALA A 12 -9.96 11.97 2.05
CA ALA A 12 -11.06 11.05 2.32
C ALA A 12 -10.98 9.79 1.45
N VAL A 13 -10.60 9.92 0.17
CA VAL A 13 -10.39 8.77 -0.71
C VAL A 13 -9.10 8.01 -0.37
N LEU A 14 -7.99 8.70 -0.07
CA LEU A 14 -6.73 8.08 0.36
C LEU A 14 -6.84 7.28 1.67
N SER A 15 -7.75 7.66 2.54
CA SER A 15 -8.05 6.91 3.78
C SER A 15 -9.05 5.77 3.58
N GLY A 16 -9.68 5.67 2.39
CA GLY A 16 -10.76 4.73 2.12
C GLY A 16 -12.10 5.13 2.74
N SER A 17 -12.22 6.35 3.27
CA SER A 17 -13.46 6.90 3.84
C SER A 17 -14.46 7.34 2.76
N LEU A 18 -13.99 7.54 1.52
CA LEU A 18 -14.79 7.90 0.35
C LEU A 18 -14.35 7.07 -0.87
N SER A 19 -15.28 6.74 -1.77
CA SER A 19 -14.95 6.04 -3.03
C SER A 19 -14.16 6.96 -3.97
N THR A 20 -13.24 6.37 -4.75
CA THR A 20 -12.55 7.04 -5.86
C THR A 20 -13.51 7.57 -6.93
N ASP A 21 -14.71 6.97 -7.05
CA ASP A 21 -15.76 7.41 -7.98
C ASP A 21 -16.27 8.82 -7.67
N ALA A 22 -16.00 9.32 -6.46
CA ALA A 22 -16.36 10.68 -6.08
C ALA A 22 -15.45 11.72 -6.74
N LEU A 23 -14.24 11.36 -7.17
CA LEU A 23 -13.24 12.29 -7.68
C LEU A 23 -13.56 12.77 -9.10
N GLY A 24 -13.35 14.06 -9.35
CA GLY A 24 -13.25 14.59 -10.71
C GLY A 24 -11.93 14.17 -11.38
N PRO A 25 -11.76 14.39 -12.70
CA PRO A 25 -10.55 13.96 -13.42
C PRO A 25 -9.25 14.52 -12.84
N GLU A 26 -9.19 15.82 -12.54
CA GLU A 26 -7.98 16.44 -11.96
C GLU A 26 -7.71 15.92 -10.53
N GLU A 27 -8.76 15.74 -9.73
CA GLU A 27 -8.65 15.15 -8.39
C GLU A 27 -8.16 13.69 -8.45
N HIS A 28 -8.56 12.95 -9.48
CA HIS A 28 -8.15 11.56 -9.69
C HIS A 28 -6.66 11.47 -10.02
N ASP A 29 -6.13 12.37 -10.85
CA ASP A 29 -4.70 12.39 -11.19
C ASP A 29 -3.85 12.70 -9.94
N VAL A 30 -4.25 13.70 -9.14
CA VAL A 30 -3.58 14.05 -7.88
C VAL A 30 -3.67 12.90 -6.87
N TRP A 31 -4.85 12.30 -6.73
CA TRP A 31 -5.04 11.14 -5.87
C TRP A 31 -4.18 9.95 -6.29
N LEU A 32 -4.06 9.67 -7.59
CA LEU A 32 -3.30 8.53 -8.10
C LEU A 32 -1.79 8.68 -7.82
N GLU A 33 -1.25 9.88 -7.99
CA GLU A 33 0.14 10.19 -7.62
C GLU A 33 0.37 9.99 -6.12
N ALA A 34 -0.46 10.62 -5.27
CA ALA A 34 -0.35 10.51 -3.82
C ALA A 34 -0.56 9.06 -3.32
N PHE A 35 -1.48 8.32 -3.93
CA PHE A 35 -1.70 6.91 -3.64
C PHE A 35 -0.46 6.08 -3.99
N GLY A 36 0.12 6.31 -5.17
CA GLY A 36 1.34 5.64 -5.61
C GLY A 36 2.50 5.88 -4.64
N GLU A 37 2.74 7.12 -4.25
CA GLU A 37 3.77 7.47 -3.27
C GLU A 37 3.56 6.79 -1.92
N LYS A 38 2.31 6.81 -1.41
CA LYS A 38 1.96 6.21 -0.12
C LYS A 38 2.11 4.68 -0.13
N MET A 39 1.80 4.03 -1.24
CA MET A 39 1.92 2.57 -1.38
C MET A 39 3.34 2.11 -1.71
N ALA A 40 4.20 2.99 -2.23
CA ALA A 40 5.59 2.67 -2.58
C ALA A 40 6.47 2.41 -1.35
N THR A 41 6.12 3.00 -0.20
CA THR A 41 6.89 2.86 1.05
C THR A 41 6.05 2.13 2.09
N PRO A 42 6.55 1.03 2.70
CA PRO A 42 5.83 0.38 3.79
C PRO A 42 5.70 1.32 4.98
N SER A 43 4.56 1.28 5.68
CA SER A 43 4.44 1.99 6.94
C SER A 43 5.28 1.32 8.04
N PRO A 44 5.64 2.02 9.12
CA PRO A 44 6.32 1.42 10.27
C PRO A 44 5.59 0.19 10.84
N GLU A 45 4.25 0.21 10.85
CA GLU A 45 3.43 -0.92 11.28
C GLU A 45 3.54 -2.10 10.33
N ALA A 46 3.55 -1.86 9.01
CA ALA A 46 3.76 -2.89 8.02
C ALA A 46 5.17 -3.50 8.15
N GLU A 47 6.20 -2.67 8.31
CA GLU A 47 7.57 -3.14 8.54
C GLU A 47 7.68 -4.02 9.78
N ALA A 48 7.12 -3.57 10.91
CA ALA A 48 7.11 -4.32 12.16
C ALA A 48 6.34 -5.65 12.03
N PHE A 49 5.17 -5.62 11.40
CA PHE A 49 4.36 -6.80 11.14
C PHE A 49 5.14 -7.85 10.33
N PHE A 50 5.75 -7.43 9.22
CA PHE A 50 6.50 -8.35 8.36
C PHE A 50 7.84 -8.78 8.98
N ALA A 51 8.47 -7.96 9.82
CA ALA A 51 9.67 -8.35 10.57
C ALA A 51 9.38 -9.49 11.54
N GLU A 52 8.30 -9.39 12.32
CA GLU A 52 7.87 -10.46 13.22
C GLU A 52 7.49 -11.73 12.46
N ARG A 53 6.84 -11.58 11.30
CA ARG A 53 6.46 -12.70 10.45
C ARG A 53 7.68 -13.48 9.94
N ARG A 54 8.74 -12.76 9.53
CA ARG A 54 10.03 -13.35 9.16
C ARG A 54 10.71 -14.04 10.33
N ARG A 55 10.73 -13.40 11.51
CA ARG A 55 11.29 -13.98 12.75
C ARG A 55 10.63 -15.32 13.10
N LEU A 56 9.32 -15.46 12.85
CA LEU A 56 8.55 -16.67 13.12
C LEU A 56 8.60 -17.72 12.00
N GLY A 57 9.32 -17.49 10.90
CA GLY A 57 9.29 -18.37 9.72
C GLY A 57 7.90 -18.49 9.11
N ARG A 58 7.12 -17.41 9.11
CA ARG A 58 5.73 -17.38 8.60
C ARG A 58 5.62 -16.73 7.22
N GLY A 59 6.74 -16.50 6.55
CA GLY A 59 6.80 -16.08 5.16
C GLY A 59 6.29 -17.15 4.19
N VAL A 60 5.83 -16.69 3.03
CA VAL A 60 5.44 -17.51 1.88
C VAL A 60 5.93 -16.80 0.63
N GLY A 61 6.40 -17.56 -0.36
CA GLY A 61 6.91 -17.03 -1.62
C GLY A 61 6.78 -18.05 -2.74
N LEU A 62 7.37 -17.71 -3.88
CA LEU A 62 7.49 -18.62 -5.01
C LEU A 62 8.96 -19.03 -5.17
N SER A 63 9.21 -20.29 -5.50
CA SER A 63 10.52 -20.75 -5.99
C SER A 63 10.75 -20.25 -7.42
N ASP A 64 11.96 -20.44 -7.94
CA ASP A 64 12.29 -20.15 -9.35
C ASP A 64 11.41 -20.95 -10.34
N ALA A 65 10.86 -22.10 -9.91
CA ALA A 65 9.93 -22.91 -10.69
C ALA A 65 8.45 -22.45 -10.56
N GLY A 66 8.19 -21.39 -9.78
CA GLY A 66 6.83 -20.90 -9.51
C GLY A 66 6.05 -21.72 -8.48
N GLU A 67 6.71 -22.59 -7.73
CA GLU A 67 6.07 -23.40 -6.70
C GLU A 67 5.97 -22.61 -5.39
N ILE A 68 4.88 -22.81 -4.63
CA ILE A 68 4.71 -22.17 -3.33
C ILE A 68 5.75 -22.73 -2.35
N VAL A 69 6.60 -21.86 -1.83
CA VAL A 69 7.56 -22.16 -0.76
C VAL A 69 7.19 -21.41 0.51
N ARG A 70 7.45 -22.02 1.67
CA ARG A 70 7.25 -21.41 2.98
C ARG A 70 8.60 -21.12 3.61
N GLU A 71 8.68 -20.01 4.31
CA GLU A 71 9.88 -19.67 5.07
C GLU A 71 10.11 -20.75 6.14
N THR A 72 11.32 -21.28 6.19
CA THR A 72 11.74 -22.20 7.25
C THR A 72 12.32 -21.35 8.37
N GLY A 73 11.70 -21.37 9.56
CA GLY A 73 12.25 -20.68 10.73
C GLY A 73 13.67 -21.16 11.04
N VAL A 74 14.50 -20.28 11.61
CA VAL A 74 15.72 -20.71 12.30
C VAL A 74 15.29 -21.53 13.53
N PRO A 75 15.92 -22.69 13.82
CA PRO A 75 15.63 -23.48 15.01
C PRO A 75 15.66 -22.66 16.31
#